data_AF-D1CDT7-F1
#
_entry.id   AF-D1CDT7-F1
#
_cell.length_a   1.000
_cell.length_b   1.000
_cell.length_c   1.000
_cell.angle_alpha   90.00
_cell.angle_beta   90.00
_cell.angle_gamma   90.00
#
_symmetry.space_group_name_H-M   'P 1'
#
loop_
_entity.id
_entity.type
_entity.pdbx_description
1 polymer ?
#
loop_
_entity_poly.entity_id
_entity_poly.type
_entity_poly.pdbx_seq_one_letter_code
_entity_poly.pdbx_strand_id
1 'polypeptide(L)'
;MTKAGIGVESNLTYYSRVSAMHVNTYYDLLTAFRLEGCPICRLVRLAVDSYLDSLDYEFINDAKVRKDLVVSFGFCKDHAEQWFERPRLLATCILYRDVVAYLGYHLHLKRRELFEKRSSRGWNRRLRSSLENIRRLIKSKPVCPVCDFQQEEEHKYLSALLQGFEDESFEEAYMKSHGLCLLHLFLGLDIAAEDSSVSILLIDKALMEQRKHMDLVVQCLQSQSYNSVAAYTPKSSEIYSIVQHLCGDPRLDRKPQIHCEKNTLA
;
A
#
# COMPACT_ATOMS: atom_id res chain seq x y z
N MET A 1 21.64 -39.02 26.46
CA MET A 1 22.12 -37.83 25.74
C MET A 1 21.04 -37.43 24.76
N THR A 2 20.58 -36.20 24.93
CA THR A 2 19.44 -35.49 24.34
C THR A 2 19.63 -35.15 22.87
N LYS A 3 18.50 -35.11 22.13
CA LYS A 3 18.05 -34.05 21.18
C LYS A 3 17.00 -34.63 20.22
N ALA A 4 15.97 -33.94 19.78
CA ALA A 4 15.17 -32.81 20.25
C ALA A 4 14.02 -32.76 19.24
N GLY A 5 12.77 -32.76 19.69
CA GLY A 5 11.60 -32.63 18.81
C GLY A 5 11.60 -31.24 18.18
N ILE A 6 11.46 -31.19 16.85
CA ILE A 6 11.21 -29.94 16.13
C ILE A 6 9.69 -29.76 16.12
N GLY A 7 9.22 -28.82 16.94
CA GLY A 7 7.81 -28.49 17.10
C GLY A 7 7.22 -27.93 15.82
N VAL A 8 6.16 -28.59 15.33
CA VAL A 8 5.34 -28.17 14.19
C VAL A 8 4.04 -27.49 14.67
N GLU A 9 3.93 -27.15 15.96
CA GLU A 9 2.68 -26.71 16.60
C GLU A 9 2.43 -25.19 16.55
N SER A 10 3.35 -24.38 15.99
CA SER A 10 3.21 -22.91 15.99
C SER A 10 2.39 -22.33 14.82
N ASN A 11 2.12 -23.11 13.77
CA ASN A 11 1.51 -22.58 12.55
C ASN A 11 -0.02 -22.62 12.56
N LEU A 12 -0.66 -23.58 13.25
CA LEU A 12 -2.12 -23.69 13.27
C LEU A 12 -2.81 -22.49 13.95
N THR A 13 -2.19 -21.92 14.99
CA THR A 13 -2.71 -20.72 15.67
C THR A 13 -2.58 -19.47 14.80
N TYR A 14 -1.55 -19.40 13.96
CA TYR A 14 -1.39 -18.36 12.95
C TYR A 14 -2.51 -18.46 11.89
N TYR A 15 -2.73 -19.65 11.30
CA TYR A 15 -3.74 -19.87 10.27
C TYR A 15 -5.18 -19.57 10.73
N SER A 16 -5.52 -19.91 11.97
CA SER A 16 -6.87 -19.65 12.51
C SER A 16 -7.23 -18.17 12.64
N ARG A 17 -6.23 -17.27 12.67
CA ARG A 17 -6.44 -15.81 12.71
C ARG A 17 -6.59 -15.18 11.33
N VAL A 18 -6.07 -15.81 10.28
CA VAL A 18 -6.01 -15.22 8.92
C VAL A 18 -7.28 -15.53 8.11
N SER A 19 -7.92 -16.70 8.30
CA SER A 19 -9.12 -17.09 7.53
C SER A 19 -10.44 -16.52 8.08
N ALA A 20 -10.44 -15.71 9.14
CA ALA A 20 -11.64 -15.24 9.83
C ALA A 20 -11.73 -13.71 9.92
N MET A 21 -11.67 -13.00 8.79
CA MET A 21 -12.03 -11.57 8.74
C MET A 21 -13.04 -11.29 7.62
N HIS A 22 -14.21 -11.92 7.70
CA HIS A 22 -15.44 -11.23 7.33
C HIS A 22 -16.09 -10.72 8.62
N VAL A 23 -15.45 -9.73 9.23
CA VAL A 23 -16.04 -8.96 10.32
C VAL A 23 -16.51 -7.65 9.70
N ASN A 24 -17.71 -7.23 10.09
CA ASN A 24 -18.40 -6.08 9.54
C ASN A 24 -17.50 -4.83 9.62
N THR A 25 -17.27 -4.16 8.48
CA THR A 25 -16.38 -3.00 8.31
C THR A 25 -16.62 -1.90 9.35
N TYR A 26 -17.87 -1.75 9.80
CA TYR A 26 -18.24 -0.83 10.88
C TYR A 26 -17.56 -1.18 12.23
N TYR A 27 -17.59 -2.45 12.65
CA TYR A 27 -16.97 -2.87 13.93
C TYR A 27 -15.44 -2.89 13.86
N ASP A 28 -14.89 -3.18 12.69
CA ASP A 28 -13.44 -3.09 12.46
C ASP A 28 -12.96 -1.64 12.63
N LEU A 29 -13.71 -0.66 12.09
CA LEU A 29 -13.44 0.76 12.28
C LEU A 29 -13.55 1.17 13.76
N LEU A 30 -14.61 0.78 14.46
CA LEU A 30 -14.76 1.06 15.91
C LEU A 30 -13.60 0.48 16.73
N THR A 31 -13.12 -0.71 16.37
CA THR A 31 -11.96 -1.32 17.02
C THR A 31 -10.68 -0.55 16.70
N ALA A 32 -10.52 -0.13 15.43
CA ALA A 32 -9.37 0.64 14.98
C ALA A 32 -9.30 2.04 15.62
N PHE A 33 -10.43 2.70 15.89
CA PHE A 33 -10.50 4.01 16.56
C PHE A 33 -9.88 4.01 17.97
N ARG A 34 -9.82 2.85 18.63
CA ARG A 34 -9.25 2.70 19.98
C ARG A 34 -7.72 2.61 19.98
N LEU A 35 -7.11 2.49 18.80
CA LEU A 35 -5.67 2.35 18.63
C LEU A 35 -5.05 3.65 18.14
N GLU A 36 -3.74 3.78 18.33
CA GLU A 36 -2.99 4.94 17.83
C GLU A 36 -2.91 4.95 16.30
N GLY A 37 -2.87 6.14 15.72
CA GLY A 37 -2.69 6.36 14.28
C GLY A 37 -3.97 6.26 13.45
N CYS A 38 -3.80 6.26 12.13
CA CYS A 38 -4.93 6.27 11.18
C CYS A 38 -5.63 4.90 11.12
N PRO A 39 -6.96 4.83 11.37
CA PRO A 39 -7.70 3.57 11.33
C PRO A 39 -7.73 2.96 9.93
N ILE A 40 -7.80 3.77 8.88
CA ILE A 40 -7.84 3.30 7.49
C ILE A 40 -6.50 2.67 7.10
N CYS A 41 -5.37 3.35 7.39
CA CYS A 41 -4.03 2.77 7.16
C CYS A 41 -3.91 1.38 7.80
N ARG A 42 -4.39 1.24 9.04
CA ARG A 42 -4.33 -0.01 9.79
C ARG A 42 -5.14 -1.12 9.12
N LEU A 43 -6.40 -0.86 8.82
CA LEU A 43 -7.30 -1.87 8.25
C LEU A 43 -6.88 -2.27 6.83
N VAL A 44 -6.50 -1.29 6.00
CA VAL A 44 -5.97 -1.54 4.65
C VAL A 44 -4.69 -2.38 4.72
N ARG A 45 -3.78 -2.07 5.63
CA ARG A 45 -2.56 -2.87 5.81
C ARG A 45 -2.88 -4.31 6.21
N LEU A 46 -3.79 -4.53 7.16
CA LEU A 46 -4.21 -5.87 7.55
C LEU A 46 -4.85 -6.63 6.38
N ALA A 47 -5.67 -5.95 5.58
CA ALA A 47 -6.27 -6.53 4.39
C ALA A 47 -5.21 -6.90 3.35
N VAL A 48 -4.23 -6.02 3.08
CA VAL A 48 -3.12 -6.29 2.16
C VAL A 48 -2.25 -7.45 2.67
N ASP A 49 -1.91 -7.48 3.96
CA ASP A 49 -1.15 -8.58 4.56
C ASP A 49 -1.90 -9.91 4.40
N SER A 50 -3.22 -9.92 4.64
CA SER A 50 -4.07 -11.09 4.45
C SER A 50 -4.19 -11.50 2.97
N TYR A 51 -4.23 -10.54 2.05
CA TYR A 51 -4.24 -10.80 0.61
C TYR A 51 -2.92 -11.42 0.15
N LEU A 52 -1.78 -10.89 0.60
CA LEU A 52 -0.48 -11.50 0.30
C LEU A 52 -0.36 -12.91 0.91
N ASP A 53 -0.95 -13.16 2.08
CA ASP A 53 -1.02 -14.52 2.63
C ASP A 53 -1.92 -15.44 1.79
N SER A 54 -3.08 -14.98 1.31
CA SER A 54 -3.95 -15.80 0.48
C SER A 54 -3.33 -16.12 -0.89
N LEU A 55 -2.48 -15.25 -1.43
CA LEU A 55 -1.68 -15.52 -2.63
C LEU A 55 -0.67 -16.67 -2.44
N ASP A 56 -0.18 -16.89 -1.22
CA ASP A 56 0.77 -17.98 -0.89
C ASP A 56 0.07 -19.36 -0.86
N TYR A 57 -1.22 -19.41 -0.49
CA TYR A 57 -1.96 -20.67 -0.28
C TYR A 57 -3.09 -20.91 -1.28
N GLU A 58 -4.04 -19.98 -1.37
CA GLU A 58 -5.34 -20.20 -2.04
C GLU A 58 -5.28 -19.84 -3.53
N PHE A 59 -4.57 -18.77 -3.88
CA PHE A 59 -4.63 -18.17 -5.22
C PHE A 59 -3.38 -18.37 -6.07
N ILE A 60 -2.42 -19.18 -5.61
CA ILE A 60 -1.19 -19.49 -6.35
C ILE A 60 -1.46 -20.06 -7.76
N ASN A 61 -2.61 -20.73 -7.93
CA ASN A 61 -3.07 -21.33 -9.18
C ASN A 61 -4.16 -20.52 -9.89
N ASP A 62 -4.63 -19.41 -9.31
CA ASP A 62 -5.69 -18.60 -9.90
C ASP A 62 -5.22 -17.98 -11.22
N ALA A 63 -6.02 -18.20 -12.26
CA ALA A 63 -5.65 -17.80 -13.62
C ALA A 63 -5.69 -16.28 -13.82
N LYS A 64 -6.59 -15.57 -13.13
CA LYS A 64 -6.71 -14.12 -13.20
C LYS A 64 -5.51 -13.47 -12.51
N VAL A 65 -5.23 -13.87 -11.26
CA VAL A 65 -4.09 -13.38 -10.47
C VAL A 65 -2.78 -13.58 -11.21
N ARG A 66 -2.53 -14.77 -11.76
CA ARG A 66 -1.30 -15.01 -12.53
C ARG A 66 -1.20 -14.15 -13.78
N LYS A 67 -2.30 -13.96 -14.50
CA LYS A 67 -2.32 -13.09 -15.68
C LYS A 67 -2.00 -11.64 -15.31
N ASP A 68 -2.66 -11.13 -14.28
CA ASP A 68 -2.49 -9.76 -13.79
C ASP A 68 -1.05 -9.54 -13.32
N LEU A 69 -0.47 -10.52 -12.62
CA LEU A 69 0.93 -10.47 -12.20
C LEU A 69 1.91 -10.47 -13.38
N VAL A 70 1.66 -11.27 -14.42
CA VAL A 70 2.50 -11.33 -15.63
C VAL A 70 2.49 -9.99 -16.37
N VAL A 71 1.31 -9.43 -16.63
CA VAL A 71 1.21 -8.14 -17.34
C VAL A 71 1.77 -7.00 -16.51
N SER A 72 1.66 -7.07 -15.18
CA SER A 72 2.25 -6.13 -14.23
C SER A 72 3.68 -6.50 -13.85
N PHE A 73 4.40 -7.33 -14.62
CA PHE A 73 5.80 -7.74 -14.36
C PHE A 73 6.13 -8.04 -12.88
N GLY A 74 5.21 -8.67 -12.15
CA GLY A 74 5.32 -8.89 -10.70
C GLY A 74 4.74 -7.77 -9.84
N PHE A 75 5.06 -7.79 -8.55
CA PHE A 75 4.69 -6.73 -7.61
C PHE A 75 5.49 -5.45 -7.85
N CYS A 76 5.00 -4.32 -7.33
CA CYS A 76 5.80 -3.09 -7.25
C CYS A 76 6.97 -3.29 -6.25
N LYS A 77 7.89 -2.33 -6.18
CA LYS A 77 9.03 -2.40 -5.25
C LYS A 77 8.56 -2.64 -3.81
N ASP A 78 7.58 -1.87 -3.38
CA ASP A 78 7.17 -1.82 -1.98
C ASP A 78 6.37 -3.07 -1.58
N HIS A 79 5.45 -3.53 -2.45
CA HIS A 79 4.75 -4.81 -2.24
C HIS A 79 5.64 -6.04 -2.44
N ALA A 80 6.71 -5.94 -3.23
CA ALA A 80 7.72 -6.99 -3.28
C ALA A 80 8.52 -7.05 -1.96
N GLU A 81 8.92 -5.90 -1.41
CA GLU A 81 9.54 -5.83 -0.09
C GLU A 81 8.62 -6.43 1.00
N GLN A 82 7.33 -6.08 1.01
CA GLN A 82 6.33 -6.66 1.91
C GLN A 82 6.13 -8.18 1.69
N TRP A 83 6.11 -8.64 0.44
CA TRP A 83 6.04 -10.07 0.10
C TRP A 83 7.24 -10.86 0.67
N PHE A 84 8.42 -10.25 0.76
CA PHE A 84 9.62 -10.90 1.29
C PHE A 84 9.78 -10.78 2.81
N GLU A 85 8.86 -10.11 3.53
CA GLU A 85 8.86 -10.11 5.00
C GLU A 85 8.61 -11.51 5.59
N ARG A 86 8.08 -12.45 4.79
CA ARG A 86 7.88 -13.86 5.17
C ARG A 86 8.46 -14.82 4.13
N PRO A 87 8.95 -16.00 4.55
CA PRO A 87 9.49 -16.98 3.62
C PRO A 87 8.38 -17.64 2.79
N ARG A 88 8.28 -17.27 1.50
CA ARG A 88 7.27 -17.76 0.54
C ARG A 88 7.90 -18.34 -0.73
N LEU A 89 8.94 -19.18 -0.59
CA LEU A 89 9.80 -19.58 -1.72
C LEU A 89 9.02 -20.27 -2.86
N LEU A 90 8.19 -21.25 -2.53
CA LEU A 90 7.42 -22.00 -3.53
C LEU A 90 6.41 -21.10 -4.26
N ALA A 91 5.65 -20.28 -3.52
CA ALA A 91 4.73 -19.31 -4.11
C ALA A 91 5.44 -18.30 -4.98
N THR A 92 6.59 -17.79 -4.54
CA THR A 92 7.42 -16.89 -5.34
C THR A 92 7.83 -17.57 -6.65
N CYS A 93 8.32 -18.81 -6.61
CA CYS A 93 8.71 -19.55 -7.81
C CYS A 93 7.54 -19.75 -8.77
N ILE A 94 6.35 -20.13 -8.28
CA ILE A 94 5.18 -20.36 -9.14
C ILE A 94 4.70 -19.05 -9.77
N LEU A 95 4.52 -18.01 -8.97
CA LEU A 95 4.05 -16.70 -9.42
C LEU A 95 5.02 -16.03 -10.40
N TYR A 96 6.32 -16.08 -10.13
CA TYR A 96 7.33 -15.40 -10.96
C TYR A 96 7.85 -16.24 -12.13
N ARG A 97 7.59 -17.56 -12.21
CA ARG A 97 7.98 -18.36 -13.38
C ARG A 97 7.41 -17.76 -14.67
N ASP A 98 6.11 -17.46 -14.66
CA ASP A 98 5.42 -16.99 -15.85
C ASP A 98 5.84 -15.54 -16.17
N VAL A 99 6.13 -14.72 -15.14
CA VAL A 99 6.67 -13.35 -15.29
C VAL A 99 8.05 -13.37 -15.96
N VAL A 100 8.98 -14.20 -15.47
CA VAL A 100 10.34 -14.31 -15.98
C VAL A 100 10.33 -14.85 -17.42
N ALA A 101 9.51 -15.87 -17.69
CA ALA A 101 9.36 -16.43 -19.04
C ALA A 101 8.82 -15.37 -20.03
N TYR A 102 7.79 -14.63 -19.62
CA TYR A 102 7.20 -13.54 -20.42
C TYR A 102 8.24 -12.46 -20.73
N LEU A 103 8.93 -11.95 -19.71
CA LEU A 103 9.98 -10.94 -19.89
C LEU A 103 11.10 -11.45 -20.80
N GLY A 104 11.57 -12.69 -20.59
CA GLY A 104 12.58 -13.32 -21.43
C GLY A 104 12.16 -13.38 -22.89
N TYR A 105 10.94 -13.85 -23.17
CA TYR A 105 10.38 -13.89 -24.53
C TYR A 105 10.37 -12.52 -25.20
N HIS A 106 9.84 -11.49 -24.52
CA HIS A 106 9.74 -10.14 -25.08
C HIS A 106 11.11 -9.48 -25.28
N LEU A 107 12.05 -9.69 -24.36
CA LEU A 107 13.43 -9.22 -24.50
C LEU A 107 14.14 -9.91 -25.67
N HIS A 108 13.94 -11.21 -25.87
CA HIS A 108 14.48 -11.94 -27.02
C HIS A 108 13.92 -11.44 -28.35
N LEU A 109 12.61 -11.22 -28.44
CA LEU A 109 11.98 -10.64 -29.62
C LEU A 109 12.55 -9.26 -29.93
N LYS A 110 12.61 -8.37 -28.93
CA LYS A 110 13.18 -7.03 -29.10
C LYS A 110 14.65 -7.07 -29.49
N ARG A 111 15.43 -7.98 -28.91
CA ARG A 111 16.83 -8.21 -29.29
C ARG A 111 16.94 -8.62 -30.77
N ARG A 112 16.11 -9.57 -31.23
CA ARG A 112 16.09 -9.98 -32.66
C ARG A 112 15.72 -8.85 -33.59
N GLU A 113 14.67 -8.08 -33.27
CA GLU A 113 14.29 -6.91 -34.06
C GLU A 113 15.44 -5.90 -34.20
N LEU A 114 16.22 -5.69 -33.14
CA LEU A 114 17.40 -4.82 -33.18
C LEU A 114 18.53 -5.45 -34.02
N PHE A 115 18.76 -6.76 -33.97
CA PHE A 115 19.81 -7.40 -34.78
C PHE A 115 19.47 -7.43 -36.28
N GLU A 116 18.25 -7.82 -36.65
CA GLU A 116 17.81 -7.93 -38.06
C GLU A 116 17.82 -6.57 -38.78
N LYS A 117 17.66 -5.46 -38.03
CA LYS A 117 17.63 -4.09 -38.59
C LYS A 117 18.99 -3.40 -38.66
N ARG A 118 20.06 -4.06 -38.18
CA ARG A 118 21.43 -3.51 -38.06
C ARG A 118 22.16 -3.34 -39.41
N SER A 119 21.65 -3.95 -40.48
CA SER A 119 22.19 -3.86 -41.85
C SER A 119 21.60 -2.71 -42.69
N SER A 120 20.77 -1.82 -42.11
CA SER A 120 20.05 -0.77 -42.86
C SER A 120 20.55 0.67 -42.58
N ARG A 121 20.64 1.51 -43.63
CA ARG A 121 20.85 2.98 -43.47
C ARG A 121 19.72 3.55 -42.60
N GLY A 122 20.06 4.25 -41.51
CA GLY A 122 19.08 4.82 -40.57
C GLY A 122 19.02 4.18 -39.17
N TRP A 123 19.99 3.32 -38.84
CA TRP A 123 20.15 2.66 -37.54
C TRP A 123 19.89 3.56 -36.31
N ASN A 124 20.53 4.73 -36.25
CA ASN A 124 20.43 5.63 -35.08
C ASN A 124 19.01 6.15 -34.82
N ARG A 125 18.22 6.43 -35.88
CA ARG A 125 16.84 6.92 -35.74
C ARG A 125 15.89 5.81 -35.25
N ARG A 126 16.13 4.57 -35.69
CA ARG A 126 15.30 3.39 -35.32
C ARG A 126 15.63 2.82 -33.95
N LEU A 127 16.89 2.85 -33.54
CA LEU A 127 17.30 2.50 -32.17
C LEU A 127 16.62 3.44 -31.16
N ARG A 128 16.59 4.75 -31.45
CA ARG A 128 15.91 5.75 -30.61
C ARG A 128 14.40 5.45 -30.49
N SER A 129 13.73 5.10 -31.58
CA SER A 129 12.32 4.70 -31.58
C SER A 129 12.05 3.38 -30.83
N SER A 130 12.95 2.40 -30.93
CA SER A 130 12.80 1.13 -30.20
C SER A 130 13.00 1.30 -28.69
N LEU A 131 13.96 2.13 -28.28
CA LEU A 131 14.15 2.51 -26.87
C LEU A 131 12.94 3.29 -26.34
N GLU A 132 12.34 4.14 -27.17
CA GLU A 132 11.11 4.85 -26.80
C GLU A 132 9.93 3.89 -26.60
N ASN A 133 9.80 2.86 -27.43
CA ASN A 133 8.77 1.83 -27.25
C ASN A 133 8.99 1.00 -25.97
N ILE A 134 10.24 0.67 -25.62
CA ILE A 134 10.56 0.01 -24.35
C ILE A 134 10.21 0.93 -23.16
N ARG A 135 10.57 2.21 -23.24
CA ARG A 135 10.19 3.21 -22.23
C ARG A 135 8.68 3.32 -22.08
N ARG A 136 7.93 3.31 -23.18
CA ARG A 136 6.47 3.30 -23.15
C ARG A 136 5.92 2.04 -22.49
N LEU A 137 6.43 0.85 -22.81
CA LEU A 137 6.02 -0.40 -22.15
C LEU A 137 6.29 -0.38 -20.63
N ILE A 138 7.42 0.20 -20.21
CA ILE A 138 7.75 0.36 -18.78
C ILE A 138 6.85 1.42 -18.13
N LYS A 139 6.52 2.51 -18.85
CA LYS A 139 5.63 3.58 -18.36
C LYS A 139 4.15 3.20 -18.34
N SER A 140 3.70 2.40 -19.31
CA SER A 140 2.32 1.92 -19.45
C SER A 140 2.11 0.59 -18.74
N LYS A 141 3.03 0.20 -17.86
CA LYS A 141 2.94 -1.02 -17.09
C LYS A 141 1.64 -0.97 -16.27
N PRO A 142 0.76 -1.98 -16.37
CA PRO A 142 -0.44 -2.03 -15.54
C PRO A 142 -0.06 -2.01 -14.05
N VAL A 143 -1.01 -1.53 -13.24
CA VAL A 143 -0.82 -1.32 -11.80
C VAL A 143 -0.51 -2.66 -11.14
N CYS A 144 0.35 -2.64 -10.12
CA CYS A 144 0.61 -3.82 -9.30
C CYS A 144 -0.72 -4.36 -8.76
N PRO A 145 -1.02 -5.66 -8.86
CA PRO A 145 -2.31 -6.20 -8.40
C PRO A 145 -2.56 -5.94 -6.90
N VAL A 146 -1.49 -5.86 -6.11
CA VAL A 146 -1.57 -5.53 -4.68
C VAL A 146 -1.85 -4.03 -4.47
N CYS A 147 -1.28 -3.14 -5.29
CA CYS A 147 -1.63 -1.72 -5.25
C CYS A 147 -3.09 -1.48 -5.65
N ASP A 148 -3.60 -2.27 -6.60
CA ASP A 148 -4.99 -2.19 -7.06
C ASP A 148 -5.94 -2.62 -5.92
N PHE A 149 -5.70 -3.81 -5.35
CA PHE A 149 -6.42 -4.30 -4.17
C PHE A 149 -6.35 -3.32 -2.98
N GLN A 150 -5.17 -2.73 -2.72
CA GLN A 150 -5.01 -1.73 -1.65
C GLN A 150 -5.93 -0.52 -1.86
N GLN A 151 -6.02 -0.01 -3.09
CA GLN A 151 -6.90 1.13 -3.41
C GLN A 151 -8.38 0.77 -3.27
N GLU A 152 -8.77 -0.45 -3.66
CA GLU A 152 -10.13 -0.95 -3.47
C GLU A 152 -10.50 -1.01 -1.98
N GLU A 153 -9.62 -1.55 -1.14
CA GLU A 153 -9.85 -1.60 0.31
C GLU A 153 -9.83 -0.20 0.94
N GLU A 154 -8.94 0.71 0.50
CA GLU A 154 -8.94 2.11 0.94
C GLU A 154 -10.29 2.77 0.67
N HIS A 155 -10.82 2.64 -0.55
CA HIS A 155 -12.13 3.18 -0.92
C HIS A 155 -13.24 2.55 -0.09
N LYS A 156 -13.24 1.22 0.07
CA LYS A 156 -14.24 0.48 0.84
C LYS A 156 -14.28 0.91 2.31
N TYR A 157 -13.13 0.99 2.99
CA TYR A 157 -13.09 1.42 4.39
C TYR A 157 -13.42 2.91 4.55
N LEU A 158 -13.02 3.77 3.61
CA LEU A 158 -13.42 5.18 3.63
C LEU A 158 -14.92 5.33 3.42
N SER A 159 -15.52 4.67 2.43
CA SER A 159 -16.98 4.71 2.24
C SER A 159 -17.73 4.24 3.50
N ALA A 160 -17.26 3.16 4.13
CA ALA A 160 -17.85 2.66 5.37
C ALA A 160 -17.68 3.64 6.55
N LEU A 161 -16.53 4.33 6.63
CA LEU A 161 -16.29 5.39 7.63
C LEU A 161 -17.29 6.53 7.47
N LEU A 162 -17.46 7.04 6.25
CA LEU A 162 -18.34 8.18 5.97
C LEU A 162 -19.81 7.83 6.23
N GLN A 163 -20.25 6.64 5.80
CA GLN A 163 -21.59 6.11 6.11
C GLN A 163 -21.81 5.94 7.61
N GLY A 164 -20.76 5.55 8.34
CA GLY A 164 -20.82 5.39 9.80
C GLY A 164 -21.14 6.68 10.55
N PHE A 165 -20.89 7.86 9.97
CA PHE A 165 -21.22 9.15 10.61
C PHE A 165 -22.72 9.46 10.69
N GLU A 166 -23.58 8.65 10.05
CA GLU A 166 -25.04 8.71 10.30
C GLU A 166 -25.41 8.26 11.74
N ASP A 167 -24.51 7.54 12.41
CA ASP A 167 -24.65 7.09 13.80
C ASP A 167 -23.82 7.98 14.74
N GLU A 168 -24.51 8.72 15.61
CA GLU A 168 -23.90 9.63 16.60
C GLU A 168 -22.85 8.94 17.49
N SER A 169 -23.08 7.67 17.86
CA SER A 169 -22.13 6.91 18.69
C SER A 169 -20.83 6.58 17.95
N PHE A 170 -20.92 6.40 16.64
CA PHE A 170 -19.77 6.14 15.78
C PHE A 170 -18.98 7.43 15.51
N GLU A 171 -19.68 8.54 15.25
CA GLU A 171 -19.08 9.88 15.16
C GLU A 171 -18.30 10.20 16.43
N GLU A 172 -18.92 10.03 17.61
CA GLU A 172 -18.25 10.26 18.89
C GLU A 172 -16.98 9.41 19.05
N ALA A 173 -17.03 8.14 18.65
CA ALA A 173 -15.89 7.24 18.71
C ALA A 173 -14.76 7.70 17.78
N TYR A 174 -15.10 8.15 16.56
CA TYR A 174 -14.14 8.73 15.63
C TYR A 174 -13.51 10.02 16.20
N MET A 175 -14.32 10.90 16.79
CA MET A 175 -13.83 12.15 17.39
C MET A 175 -12.87 11.92 18.56
N LYS A 176 -13.03 10.82 19.29
CA LYS A 176 -12.12 10.37 20.37
C LYS A 176 -10.86 9.66 19.84
N SER A 177 -10.81 9.24 18.58
CA SER A 177 -9.69 8.53 17.96
C SER A 177 -8.50 9.45 17.62
N HIS A 178 -7.52 9.00 16.84
CA HIS A 178 -6.48 9.86 16.25
C HIS A 178 -6.86 10.41 14.87
N GLY A 179 -8.06 10.12 14.36
CA GLY A 179 -8.50 10.58 13.04
C GLY A 179 -7.69 9.98 11.87
N LEU A 180 -7.82 10.59 10.70
CA LEU A 180 -7.18 10.14 9.46
C LEU A 180 -5.81 10.79 9.26
N CYS A 181 -4.88 10.03 8.67
CA CYS A 181 -3.64 10.60 8.12
C CYS A 181 -3.95 11.57 6.98
N LEU A 182 -3.01 12.46 6.61
CA LEU A 182 -3.27 13.45 5.54
C LEU A 182 -3.70 12.82 4.22
N LEU A 183 -3.08 11.70 3.83
CA LEU A 183 -3.46 10.97 2.62
C LEU A 183 -4.93 10.51 2.68
N HIS A 184 -5.32 9.83 3.76
CA HIS A 184 -6.69 9.34 3.90
C HIS A 184 -7.71 10.45 4.19
N LEU A 185 -7.27 11.56 4.79
CA LEU A 185 -8.10 12.76 4.95
C LEU A 185 -8.46 13.32 3.57
N PHE A 186 -7.48 13.53 2.69
CA PHE A 186 -7.76 14.05 1.34
C PHE A 186 -8.64 13.10 0.53
N LEU A 187 -8.37 11.79 0.58
CA LEU A 187 -9.24 10.80 -0.07
C LEU A 187 -10.65 10.80 0.51
N GLY A 188 -10.79 10.92 1.83
CA GLY A 188 -12.09 11.01 2.49
C GLY A 188 -12.85 12.27 2.09
N LEU A 189 -12.17 13.42 2.01
CA LEU A 189 -12.75 14.69 1.56
C LEU A 189 -13.17 14.66 0.08
N ASP A 190 -12.38 14.01 -0.78
CA ASP A 190 -12.75 13.81 -2.19
C ASP A 190 -14.03 12.98 -2.32
N ILE A 191 -14.19 11.92 -1.51
CA ILE A 191 -15.41 11.09 -1.49
C ILE A 191 -16.59 11.86 -0.87
N ALA A 192 -16.35 12.67 0.16
CA ALA A 192 -17.37 13.46 0.86
C ALA A 192 -17.63 14.84 0.24
N ALA A 193 -17.17 15.10 -1.00
CA ALA A 193 -17.17 16.44 -1.60
C ALA A 193 -18.55 17.13 -1.64
N GLU A 194 -19.64 16.36 -1.69
CA GLU A 194 -21.01 16.86 -1.70
C GLU A 194 -21.64 16.97 -0.30
N ASP A 195 -21.03 16.37 0.72
CA ASP A 195 -21.49 16.40 2.12
C ASP A 195 -20.63 17.35 2.96
N SER A 196 -21.10 18.59 3.08
CA SER A 196 -20.40 19.63 3.84
C SER A 196 -20.28 19.30 5.33
N SER A 197 -21.26 18.62 5.92
CA SER A 197 -21.27 18.22 7.33
C SER A 197 -20.16 17.22 7.62
N VAL A 198 -20.08 16.15 6.83
CA VAL A 198 -19.03 15.13 6.95
C VAL A 198 -17.65 15.72 6.65
N SER A 199 -17.54 16.58 5.64
CA SER A 199 -16.28 17.26 5.32
C SER A 199 -15.79 18.14 6.48
N ILE A 200 -16.68 18.89 7.12
CA ILE A 200 -16.36 19.71 8.30
C ILE A 200 -15.91 18.81 9.46
N LEU A 201 -16.62 17.72 9.75
CA LEU A 201 -16.26 16.77 10.80
C LEU A 201 -14.84 16.21 10.62
N LEU A 202 -14.49 15.79 9.40
CA LEU A 202 -13.16 15.30 9.07
C LEU A 202 -12.08 16.37 9.29
N ILE A 203 -12.34 17.60 8.83
CA ILE A 203 -11.42 18.74 8.98
C ILE A 203 -11.25 19.12 10.45
N ASP A 204 -12.33 19.21 11.21
CA ASP A 204 -12.29 19.55 12.63
C ASP A 204 -11.46 18.54 13.41
N LYS A 205 -11.65 17.25 13.15
CA LYS A 205 -10.83 16.21 13.75
C LYS A 205 -9.34 16.37 13.38
N ALA A 206 -9.04 16.59 12.10
CA ALA A 206 -7.67 16.78 11.64
C ALA A 206 -7.01 18.01 12.30
N LEU A 207 -7.74 19.12 12.46
CA LEU A 207 -7.27 20.32 13.14
C LEU A 207 -7.02 20.08 14.64
N MET A 208 -7.86 19.27 15.30
CA MET A 208 -7.62 18.88 16.70
C MET A 208 -6.31 18.11 16.87
N GLU A 209 -6.04 17.15 15.99
CA GLU A 209 -4.80 16.35 16.06
C GLU A 209 -3.58 17.16 15.64
N GLN A 210 -3.70 18.02 14.63
CA GLN A 210 -2.63 18.91 14.21
C GLN A 210 -2.17 19.85 15.34
N ARG A 211 -3.10 20.38 16.14
CA ARG A 211 -2.76 21.20 17.32
C ARG A 211 -1.94 20.41 18.33
N LYS A 212 -2.37 19.18 18.67
CA LYS A 212 -1.62 18.29 19.57
C LYS A 212 -0.22 17.98 19.05
N HIS A 213 -0.10 17.69 17.76
CA HIS A 213 1.20 17.42 17.12
C HIS A 213 2.12 18.64 17.20
N MET A 214 1.60 19.85 16.96
CA MET A 214 2.39 21.08 17.07
C MET A 214 2.88 21.33 18.49
N ASP A 215 2.03 21.11 19.51
CA ASP A 215 2.43 21.25 20.91
C ASP A 215 3.58 20.29 21.26
N LEU A 216 3.50 19.03 20.83
CA LEU A 216 4.56 18.03 21.02
C LEU A 216 5.86 18.42 20.31
N VAL A 217 5.78 18.89 19.06
CA VAL A 217 6.96 19.35 18.30
C VAL A 217 7.63 20.53 19.00
N VAL A 218 6.86 21.52 19.46
CA VAL A 218 7.39 22.69 20.19
C VAL A 218 8.07 22.24 21.49
N GLN A 219 7.42 21.37 22.27
CA GLN A 219 8.01 20.82 23.50
C GLN A 219 9.31 20.05 23.22
N CYS A 220 9.36 19.27 22.15
CA CYS A 220 10.56 18.55 21.73
C CYS A 220 11.69 19.53 21.41
N LEU A 221 11.43 20.54 20.57
CA LEU A 221 12.40 21.57 20.18
C LEU A 221 12.95 22.35 21.39
N GLN A 222 12.08 22.71 22.35
CA GLN A 222 12.49 23.40 23.58
C GLN A 222 13.36 22.54 24.50
N SER A 223 13.23 21.21 24.42
CA SER A 223 13.95 20.27 25.28
C SER A 223 15.29 19.78 24.73
N GLN A 224 15.61 20.07 23.46
CA GLN A 224 16.87 19.66 22.85
C GLN A 224 17.95 20.75 22.96
N SER A 225 19.05 20.45 23.63
CA SER A 225 20.29 21.22 23.47
C SER A 225 21.06 20.67 22.27
N TYR A 226 21.58 21.57 21.42
CA TYR A 226 22.25 21.27 20.13
C TYR A 226 23.45 20.29 20.24
N ASN A 227 23.90 19.96 21.45
CA ASN A 227 25.07 19.13 21.74
C ASN A 227 24.76 17.79 22.43
N SER A 228 23.49 17.40 22.59
CA SER A 228 23.17 16.05 23.09
C SER A 228 23.02 15.08 21.91
N VAL A 229 23.98 14.16 21.76
CA VAL A 229 23.74 12.93 20.99
C VAL A 229 22.69 12.16 21.78
N ALA A 230 21.42 12.49 21.55
CA ALA A 230 20.32 11.91 22.29
C ALA A 230 20.19 10.45 21.89
N ALA A 231 20.54 9.55 22.81
CA ALA A 231 20.09 8.17 22.76
C ALA A 231 18.57 8.14 22.50
N TYR A 232 18.09 7.13 21.76
CA TYR A 232 16.68 6.94 21.45
C TYR A 232 15.82 7.08 22.72
N THR A 233 15.08 8.19 22.84
CA THR A 233 14.25 8.49 24.03
C THR A 233 12.77 8.20 23.74
N PRO A 234 11.90 8.00 24.75
CA PRO A 234 10.45 7.91 24.55
C PRO A 234 9.84 9.11 23.79
N LYS A 235 10.44 10.30 23.87
CA LYS A 235 10.05 11.48 23.08
C LYS A 235 10.32 11.30 21.58
N SER A 236 11.32 10.49 21.20
CA SER A 236 11.56 10.18 19.79
C SER A 236 10.44 9.31 19.19
N SER A 237 9.89 8.35 19.95
CA SER A 237 8.75 7.54 19.50
C SER A 237 7.48 8.36 19.25
N GLU A 238 7.24 9.42 20.04
CA GLU A 238 6.09 10.32 19.83
C GLU A 238 6.25 11.16 18.55
N ILE A 239 7.46 11.65 18.25
CA ILE A 239 7.70 12.34 16.97
C ILE A 239 7.57 11.36 15.77
N TYR A 240 8.01 10.11 15.92
CA TYR A 240 7.80 9.09 14.88
C TYR A 240 6.31 8.79 14.64
N SER A 241 5.48 8.75 15.69
CA SER A 241 4.04 8.53 15.53
C SER A 241 3.36 9.71 14.84
N ILE A 242 3.80 10.96 15.09
CA ILE A 242 3.35 12.15 14.34
C ILE A 242 3.68 12.00 12.86
N VAL A 243 4.92 11.65 12.51
CA VAL A 243 5.33 11.49 11.11
C VAL A 243 4.55 10.36 10.43
N GLN A 244 4.36 9.23 11.10
CA GLN A 244 3.52 8.13 10.58
C GLN A 244 2.06 8.55 10.39
N HIS A 245 1.52 9.35 11.31
CA HIS A 245 0.17 9.87 11.15
C HIS A 245 0.09 10.90 10.03
N LEU A 246 1.08 11.77 9.82
CA LEU A 246 1.04 12.76 8.73
C LEU A 246 1.25 12.11 7.36
N CYS A 247 2.24 11.23 7.24
CA CYS A 247 2.63 10.62 5.97
C CYS A 247 1.80 9.38 5.62
N GLY A 248 1.01 8.85 6.56
CA GLY A 248 0.47 7.50 6.47
C GLY A 248 1.54 6.44 6.77
N ASP A 249 1.14 5.17 6.78
CA ASP A 249 2.10 4.08 6.91
C ASP A 249 3.05 4.10 5.70
N PRO A 250 4.38 4.24 5.88
CA PRO A 250 5.34 4.35 4.79
C PRO A 250 5.34 3.15 3.84
N ARG A 251 4.76 2.01 4.24
CA ARG A 251 4.62 0.81 3.40
C ARG A 251 3.39 0.86 2.48
N LEU A 252 2.47 1.79 2.73
CA LEU A 252 1.28 2.02 1.90
C LEU A 252 1.54 3.04 0.78
N ASP A 253 2.80 3.42 0.54
CA ASP A 253 3.17 4.52 -0.35
C ASP A 253 2.55 4.34 -1.75
N ARG A 254 1.56 5.18 -2.07
CA ARG A 254 0.96 5.25 -3.39
C ARG A 254 1.99 5.90 -4.30
N LYS A 255 2.50 5.19 -5.31
CA LYS A 255 2.98 5.90 -6.50
C LYS A 255 1.76 6.59 -7.10
N PRO A 256 1.77 7.93 -7.28
CA PRO A 256 0.65 8.62 -7.91
C PRO A 256 0.37 7.91 -9.23
N GLN A 257 -0.85 7.41 -9.38
CA GLN A 257 -1.30 6.95 -10.68
C GLN A 257 -1.11 8.14 -11.61
N ILE A 258 -0.17 8.03 -12.54
CA ILE A 258 -0.11 8.98 -13.65
C ILE A 258 -1.38 8.69 -14.44
N HIS A 259 -2.47 9.38 -14.11
CA HIS A 259 -3.58 9.55 -15.02
C HIS A 259 -2.97 10.20 -16.25
N CYS A 260 -2.70 9.37 -17.26
CA CYS A 260 -2.41 9.83 -18.59
C CYS A 260 -3.69 10.51 -19.06
N GLU A 261 -3.76 11.83 -18.87
CA GLU A 261 -4.73 12.66 -19.57
C GLU A 261 -4.74 12.22 -21.03
N LYS A 262 -5.94 11.86 -21.49
CA LYS A 262 -6.18 11.59 -22.89
C LYS A 262 -5.84 12.87 -23.65
N ASN A 263 -4.68 12.88 -24.31
CA ASN A 263 -4.44 13.77 -25.42
C ASN A 263 -5.47 13.44 -26.50
N THR A 264 -6.59 14.14 -26.49
CA THR A 264 -7.33 14.48 -27.70
C THR A 264 -6.39 15.29 -28.59
N LEU A 265 -5.72 14.61 -29.50
CA LEU A 265 -5.13 15.21 -30.68
C LEU A 265 -5.93 14.73 -31.89
N ALA A 266 -6.69 15.67 -32.45
CA ALA A 266 -7.05 15.70 -33.85
C ALA A 266 -5.79 15.81 -34.73
#